data_AF-A0ABD1V3V8-F1
#
_entry.id   AF-A0ABD1V3V8-F1
#
_cell.length_a   1.000
_cell.length_b   1.000
_cell.length_c   1.000
_cell.angle_alpha   90.00
_cell.angle_beta   90.00
_cell.angle_gamma   90.00
#
_symmetry.space_group_name_H-M   'P 1'
#
loop_
_entity.id
_entity.type
_entity.pdbx_description
1 polymer ?
#
loop_
_entity_poly.entity_id
_entity_poly.type
_entity_poly.pdbx_seq_one_letter_code
_entity_poly.pdbx_strand_id
1 'polypeptide(L)'
;MDLGAGTTNGSFSFGYQPKSLDELQTFSDYTWSLLKVMESISPDEKVVLVGHSLGSMKYPNKISVAVFVTAFMPDTIHAPSFVLDKFLERTPKNEWLDTQFLPFGRHGHLTSILFGPQIISSKLYQLCSPEEDLSKKRAFSNEGFASVKRAYIVCAEDKAIKEEFQRWQIENSGVAIVKEIKNADHMVMLSNPPKLCQCLLDIVN
;
A
#
# COMPACT_ATOMS: atom_id res chain seq x y z
N MET A 1 -40.80 -8.32 -12.64
CA MET A 1 -39.99 -7.42 -13.46
C MET A 1 -38.88 -6.92 -12.57
N ASP A 2 -37.70 -7.44 -12.85
CA ASP A 2 -36.42 -7.10 -12.27
C ASP A 2 -35.97 -5.70 -12.72
N LEU A 3 -35.00 -5.13 -12.00
CA LEU A 3 -34.11 -3.98 -12.23
C LEU A 3 -33.88 -3.34 -10.84
N GLY A 4 -32.73 -3.43 -10.18
CA GLY A 4 -31.37 -3.70 -10.62
C GLY A 4 -30.48 -2.73 -9.84
N ALA A 5 -29.72 -3.26 -8.89
CA ALA A 5 -28.78 -2.51 -8.05
C ALA A 5 -27.60 -1.95 -8.87
N GLY A 6 -27.07 -0.80 -8.44
CA GLY A 6 -25.89 -0.18 -9.03
C GLY A 6 -25.05 0.54 -7.98
N THR A 7 -24.58 -0.16 -6.95
CA THR A 7 -23.48 0.33 -6.10
C THR A 7 -22.16 -0.05 -6.75
N THR A 8 -21.59 0.87 -7.52
CA THR A 8 -20.25 0.73 -8.10
C THR A 8 -19.20 0.95 -7.01
N ASN A 9 -18.78 -0.12 -6.33
CA ASN A 9 -17.50 -0.13 -5.62
C ASN A 9 -16.39 -0.25 -6.68
N GLY A 10 -15.94 0.89 -7.19
CA GLY A 10 -14.81 0.98 -8.10
C GLY A 10 -13.50 0.70 -7.35
N SER A 11 -13.03 -0.54 -7.38
CA SER A 11 -11.63 -0.83 -7.13
C SER A 11 -10.84 -0.38 -8.35
N PHE A 12 -10.20 0.79 -8.29
CA PHE A 12 -9.27 1.23 -9.33
C PHE A 12 -7.90 0.61 -9.06
N SER A 13 -7.54 -0.45 -9.78
CA SER A 13 -6.12 -0.78 -9.96
C SER A 13 -5.62 -0.04 -11.21
N PHE A 14 -4.92 1.08 -11.00
CA PHE A 14 -4.18 1.69 -12.09
C PHE A 14 -3.00 0.78 -12.42
N GLY A 15 -2.97 0.27 -13.64
CA GLY A 15 -1.89 -0.56 -14.16
C GLY A 15 -0.54 0.11 -13.90
N TYR A 16 0.25 -0.52 -13.03
CA TYR A 16 1.62 -0.11 -12.75
C TYR A 16 2.43 -0.22 -14.05
N GLN A 17 2.79 0.92 -14.63
CA GLN A 17 3.82 0.98 -15.67
C GLN A 17 5.13 1.37 -14.99
N PRO A 18 6.07 0.43 -14.79
CA PRO A 18 7.38 0.78 -14.27
C PRO A 18 8.09 1.66 -15.29
N LYS A 19 8.37 2.91 -14.90
CA LYS A 19 9.33 3.76 -15.62
C LYS A 19 10.73 3.36 -15.16
N SER A 20 11.63 3.19 -16.11
CA SER A 20 13.06 3.08 -15.84
C SER A 20 13.58 4.39 -15.22
N LEU A 21 14.70 4.31 -14.49
CA LEU A 21 15.30 5.49 -13.86
C LEU A 21 15.63 6.59 -14.89
N ASP A 22 16.01 6.21 -16.11
CA ASP A 22 16.31 7.14 -17.20
C ASP A 22 15.07 7.85 -17.76
N GLU A 23 13.87 7.30 -17.56
CA GLU A 23 12.61 7.93 -17.95
C GLU A 23 12.10 8.93 -16.89
N LEU A 24 12.71 8.96 -15.69
CA LEU A 24 12.34 9.86 -14.61
C LEU A 24 13.17 11.14 -14.65
N GLN A 25 12.84 12.05 -15.58
CA GLN A 25 13.56 13.31 -15.73
C GLN A 25 13.02 14.43 -14.83
N THR A 26 11.75 14.35 -14.44
CA THR A 26 11.10 15.37 -13.62
C THR A 26 10.34 14.77 -12.44
N PHE A 27 10.05 15.60 -11.43
CA PHE A 27 9.15 15.19 -10.35
C PHE A 27 7.73 14.87 -10.86
N SER A 28 7.33 15.42 -12.02
CA SER A 28 6.08 15.05 -12.68
C SER A 28 6.10 13.64 -13.26
N ASP A 29 7.24 13.16 -13.73
CA ASP A 29 7.39 11.78 -14.18
C ASP A 29 7.26 10.80 -13.01
N TYR A 30 7.86 11.15 -11.87
CA TYR A 30 7.77 10.39 -10.61
C TYR A 30 6.34 10.31 -10.06
N THR A 31 5.61 11.42 -10.14
CA THR A 31 4.22 11.54 -9.62
C THR A 31 3.15 11.26 -10.67
N TRP A 32 3.52 10.76 -11.84
CA TRP A 32 2.60 10.57 -12.97
C TRP A 32 1.40 9.69 -12.59
N SER A 33 1.63 8.59 -11.88
CA SER A 33 0.54 7.68 -11.46
C SER A 33 -0.45 8.36 -10.52
N LEU A 34 0.04 9.18 -9.59
CA LEU A 34 -0.83 9.99 -8.72
C LEU A 34 -1.66 10.97 -9.55
N LEU A 35 -1.05 11.65 -10.52
CA LEU A 35 -1.77 12.56 -11.40
C LEU A 35 -2.87 11.84 -12.19
N LYS A 36 -2.60 10.64 -12.70
CA LYS A 36 -3.60 9.83 -13.42
C LYS A 36 -4.77 9.42 -12.55
N VAL A 37 -4.52 9.03 -11.31
CA VAL A 37 -5.58 8.77 -10.33
C VAL A 37 -6.42 10.04 -10.13
N MET A 38 -5.78 11.19 -9.94
CA MET A 38 -6.47 12.46 -9.69
C MET A 38 -7.26 12.98 -10.90
N GLU A 39 -6.79 12.69 -12.12
CA GLU A 39 -7.52 12.96 -13.36
C GLU A 39 -8.82 12.15 -13.45
N SER A 40 -8.82 10.91 -12.96
CA SER A 40 -9.98 10.00 -13.04
C SER A 40 -11.12 10.31 -12.05
N ILE A 41 -10.85 11.09 -11.00
CA ILE A 41 -11.86 11.51 -10.01
C ILE A 41 -12.88 12.43 -10.67
N SER A 42 -14.16 12.31 -10.34
CA SER A 42 -15.20 13.21 -10.88
C SER A 42 -14.88 14.69 -10.55
N PRO A 43 -15.21 15.67 -11.41
CA PRO A 43 -15.02 17.09 -11.11
C PRO A 43 -15.69 17.56 -9.80
N ASP A 44 -16.81 16.92 -9.43
CA ASP A 44 -17.59 17.25 -8.23
C ASP A 44 -17.10 16.52 -6.96
N GLU A 45 -16.13 15.62 -7.11
CA GLU A 45 -15.56 14.86 -6.01
C GLU A 45 -14.20 15.46 -5.58
N LYS A 46 -13.92 15.34 -4.28
CA LYS A 46 -12.63 15.70 -3.70
C LYS A 46 -12.11 14.57 -2.84
N VAL A 47 -10.79 14.43 -2.78
CA VAL A 47 -10.12 13.42 -1.95
C VAL A 47 -9.33 14.05 -0.82
N VAL A 48 -9.10 13.24 0.21
CA VAL A 48 -8.08 13.52 1.23
C VAL A 48 -6.76 12.95 0.70
N LEU A 49 -5.78 13.83 0.46
CA LEU A 49 -4.45 13.41 0.03
C LEU A 49 -3.54 13.24 1.24
N VAL A 50 -2.97 12.05 1.44
CA VAL A 50 -2.03 11.78 2.52
C VAL A 50 -0.64 11.57 1.92
N GLY A 51 0.30 12.47 2.21
CA GLY A 51 1.68 12.41 1.74
C GLY A 51 2.65 12.10 2.88
N HIS A 52 3.49 11.09 2.69
CA HIS A 52 4.56 10.72 3.63
C HIS A 52 5.94 11.05 3.03
N SER A 53 6.86 11.58 3.85
CA SER A 53 8.23 11.89 3.44
C SER A 53 8.28 12.79 2.18
N LEU A 54 8.77 12.29 1.04
CA LEU A 54 8.81 13.04 -0.23
C LEU A 54 7.47 13.02 -1.01
N GLY A 55 6.53 12.14 -0.64
CA GLY A 55 5.26 11.96 -1.35
C GLY A 55 4.32 13.17 -1.30
N SER A 56 4.58 14.10 -0.39
CA SER A 56 3.84 15.35 -0.20
C SER A 56 4.33 16.50 -1.09
N MET A 57 5.16 16.27 -2.10
CA MET A 57 5.72 17.37 -2.90
C MET A 57 4.87 17.74 -4.12
N LYS A 58 3.66 17.18 -4.27
CA LYS A 58 2.73 17.54 -5.36
C LYS A 58 1.27 17.58 -4.93
N TYR A 59 0.58 18.66 -5.31
CA TYR A 59 -0.81 18.95 -4.95
C TYR A 59 -1.67 19.17 -6.18
N PRO A 60 -2.20 18.09 -6.78
CA PRO A 60 -3.18 18.20 -7.85
C PRO A 60 -4.49 18.84 -7.37
N ASN A 61 -5.27 19.37 -8.31
CA ASN A 61 -6.63 19.84 -8.03
C ASN A 61 -7.52 18.67 -7.52
N LYS A 62 -8.69 18.98 -6.94
CA LYS A 62 -9.63 18.01 -6.35
C LYS A 62 -9.19 17.41 -5.00
N ILE A 63 -8.42 18.18 -4.23
CA ILE A 63 -8.09 17.83 -2.84
C ILE A 63 -9.00 18.64 -1.91
N SER A 64 -9.67 17.97 -0.97
CA SER A 64 -10.41 18.62 0.12
C SER A 64 -9.50 18.96 1.28
N VAL A 65 -8.61 18.03 1.64
CA VAL A 65 -7.62 18.16 2.71
C VAL A 65 -6.33 17.46 2.30
N ALA A 66 -5.18 18.11 2.54
CA ALA A 66 -3.85 17.53 2.41
C ALA A 66 -3.27 17.23 3.81
N VAL A 67 -2.89 15.98 4.05
CA VAL A 67 -2.31 15.50 5.32
C VAL A 67 -0.84 15.14 5.09
N PHE A 68 0.05 15.72 5.90
CA PHE A 68 1.50 15.56 5.81
C PHE A 68 2.00 14.70 6.96
N VAL A 69 2.51 13.52 6.67
CA VAL A 69 2.99 12.57 7.69
C VAL A 69 4.51 12.49 7.60
N THR A 70 5.21 13.10 8.57
CA THR A 70 6.69 13.16 8.59
C THR A 70 7.26 13.51 7.21
N ALA A 71 6.71 14.58 6.61
CA ALA A 71 6.83 14.86 5.18
C ALA A 71 7.35 16.27 4.90
N PHE A 72 7.87 16.48 3.69
CA PHE A 72 8.28 17.79 3.21
C PHE A 72 7.06 18.61 2.78
N MET A 73 6.82 19.74 3.44
CA MET A 73 5.69 20.62 3.14
C MET A 73 6.16 21.85 2.36
N PRO A 74 5.81 21.99 1.07
CA PRO A 74 6.10 23.20 0.32
C PRO A 74 5.22 24.37 0.80
N ASP A 75 5.72 25.59 0.62
CA ASP A 75 4.98 26.83 0.88
C ASP A 75 4.58 27.53 -0.43
N THR A 76 3.90 28.67 -0.32
CA THR A 76 3.43 29.46 -1.47
C THR A 76 4.30 30.68 -1.78
N ILE A 77 5.42 30.85 -1.07
CA ILE A 77 6.30 32.03 -1.16
C ILE A 77 7.57 31.70 -1.95
N HIS A 78 8.13 30.51 -1.74
CA HIS A 78 9.40 30.07 -2.29
C HIS A 78 9.23 29.06 -3.43
N ALA A 79 10.34 28.73 -4.10
CA ALA A 79 10.36 27.66 -5.09
C ALA A 79 9.97 26.31 -4.46
N PRO A 80 9.35 25.37 -5.21
CA PRO A 80 8.95 24.06 -4.68
C PRO A 80 10.10 23.25 -4.06
N SER A 81 11.35 23.46 -4.48
CA SER A 81 12.52 22.78 -3.90
C SER A 81 12.96 23.33 -2.54
N PHE A 82 12.51 24.52 -2.15
CA PHE A 82 13.07 25.29 -1.03
C PHE A 82 13.16 24.49 0.28
N VAL A 83 12.10 23.75 0.63
CA VAL A 83 12.08 22.94 1.85
C VAL A 83 13.09 21.79 1.81
N LEU A 84 13.30 21.20 0.62
CA LEU A 84 14.29 20.15 0.41
C LEU A 84 15.71 20.74 0.44
N ASP A 85 15.93 21.89 -0.21
CA ASP A 85 17.21 22.58 -0.21
C ASP A 85 17.63 22.94 1.23
N LYS A 86 16.70 23.48 2.03
CA LYS A 86 16.95 23.78 3.45
C LYS A 86 17.20 22.54 4.29
N PHE A 87 16.54 21.42 3.99
CA PHE A 87 16.81 20.15 4.66
C PHE A 87 18.22 19.64 4.34
N LEU A 88 18.62 19.66 3.07
CA LEU A 88 19.95 19.23 2.63
C LEU A 88 21.06 20.13 3.22
N GLU A 89 20.90 21.45 3.20
CA GLU A 89 21.85 22.41 3.80
C GLU A 89 22.06 22.17 5.30
N ARG A 90 21.01 21.73 6.01
CA ARG A 90 21.01 21.55 7.47
C ARG A 90 21.37 20.13 7.90
N THR A 91 21.51 19.18 6.98
CA THR A 91 21.79 17.78 7.30
C THR A 91 23.28 17.48 7.06
N PRO A 92 24.09 17.30 8.11
CA PRO A 92 25.50 16.96 7.99
C PRO A 92 25.74 15.68 7.18
N LYS A 93 26.88 15.60 6.46
CA LYS A 93 27.19 14.43 5.60
C LYS A 93 27.19 13.11 6.36
N ASN A 94 27.69 13.08 7.60
CA ASN A 94 27.71 11.89 8.44
C ASN A 94 26.31 11.40 8.82
N GLU A 95 25.28 12.25 8.78
CA GLU A 95 23.92 11.84 9.06
C GLU A 95 23.33 10.92 7.98
N TRP A 96 23.95 10.87 6.80
CA TRP A 96 23.50 10.03 5.69
C TRP A 96 24.00 8.58 5.74
N LEU A 97 24.91 8.26 6.67
CA LEU A 97 25.47 6.92 6.88
C LEU A 97 25.93 6.26 5.56
N ASP A 98 25.27 5.18 5.14
CA ASP A 98 25.57 4.40 3.94
C ASP A 98 24.69 4.76 2.73
N THR A 99 24.02 5.91 2.77
CA THR A 99 23.25 6.44 1.62
C THR A 99 24.18 6.80 0.47
N GLN A 100 23.80 6.40 -0.74
CA GLN A 100 24.52 6.74 -1.97
C GLN A 100 23.77 7.82 -2.74
N PHE A 101 24.52 8.84 -3.17
CA PHE A 101 24.06 9.88 -4.08
C PHE A 101 24.72 9.64 -5.43
N LEU A 102 23.96 9.19 -6.42
CA LEU A 102 24.49 8.74 -7.71
C LEU A 102 23.98 9.65 -8.84
N PRO A 103 24.85 10.11 -9.75
CA PRO A 103 24.40 10.88 -10.91
C PRO A 103 23.60 9.99 -11.86
N PHE A 104 22.52 10.52 -12.45
CA PHE A 104 21.72 9.85 -13.47
C PHE A 104 21.13 10.85 -14.47
N GLY A 105 20.43 10.34 -15.50
CA GLY A 105 19.86 11.14 -16.57
C GLY A 105 20.89 11.57 -17.63
N ARG A 106 20.43 12.19 -18.72
CA ARG A 106 21.32 12.59 -19.83
C ARG A 106 22.40 13.54 -19.30
N HIS A 107 23.67 13.18 -19.44
CA HIS A 107 24.83 13.94 -18.92
C HIS A 107 24.96 13.99 -17.39
N GLY A 108 24.25 13.16 -16.63
CA GLY A 108 24.43 13.06 -15.16
C GLY A 108 24.00 14.31 -14.38
N HIS A 109 23.08 15.11 -14.94
CA HIS A 109 22.60 16.34 -14.32
C HIS A 109 21.59 16.11 -13.19
N LEU A 110 21.07 14.89 -13.05
CA LEU A 110 20.16 14.49 -11.98
C LEU A 110 20.90 13.64 -10.93
N THR A 111 20.39 13.61 -9.71
CA THR A 111 20.95 12.82 -8.61
C THR A 111 19.91 11.87 -8.05
N SER A 112 20.21 10.57 -8.03
CA SER A 112 19.42 9.55 -7.37
C SER A 112 19.93 9.35 -5.95
N ILE A 113 19.04 8.99 -5.03
CA ILE A 113 19.34 8.75 -3.63
C ILE A 113 18.98 7.29 -3.34
N LEU A 114 19.97 6.50 -2.97
CA LEU A 114 19.79 5.10 -2.59
C LEU A 114 20.12 4.94 -1.10
N PHE A 115 19.10 4.64 -0.29
CA PHE A 115 19.28 4.37 1.13
C PHE A 115 19.90 2.99 1.35
N GLY A 116 21.03 2.96 2.07
CA GLY A 116 21.66 1.71 2.48
C GLY A 116 21.02 1.08 3.73
N PRO A 117 21.36 -0.18 4.03
CA PRO A 117 20.81 -0.91 5.18
C PRO A 117 21.06 -0.24 6.54
N GLN A 118 22.15 0.50 6.72
CA GLN A 118 22.46 1.16 8.00
C GLN A 118 21.54 2.35 8.23
N ILE A 119 21.35 3.25 7.26
CA ILE A 119 20.40 4.36 7.42
C ILE A 119 18.96 3.87 7.55
N ILE A 120 18.59 2.81 6.80
CA ILE A 120 17.28 2.19 6.92
C ILE A 120 17.07 1.70 8.35
N SER A 121 17.94 0.85 8.88
CA SER A 121 17.76 0.26 10.22
C SER A 121 17.92 1.26 11.37
N SER A 122 18.82 2.24 11.26
CA SER A 122 19.16 3.14 12.39
C SER A 122 18.43 4.48 12.38
N LYS A 123 17.84 4.90 11.26
CA LYS A 123 17.16 6.21 11.15
C LYS A 123 15.76 6.19 10.60
N LEU A 124 15.42 5.19 9.77
CA LEU A 124 14.07 5.05 9.21
C LEU A 124 13.24 4.01 9.97
N TYR A 125 13.87 2.93 10.42
CA TYR A 125 13.23 1.75 11.03
C TYR A 125 13.77 1.43 12.44
N GLN A 126 14.45 2.36 13.11
CA GLN A 126 15.12 2.11 14.40
C GLN A 126 14.18 1.75 15.55
N LEU A 127 12.90 2.12 15.44
CA LEU A 127 11.85 1.70 16.37
C LEU A 127 10.91 0.65 15.74
N CYS A 128 11.17 0.26 14.49
CA CYS A 128 10.45 -0.82 13.84
C CYS A 128 11.10 -2.14 14.25
N SER A 129 10.28 -3.13 14.60
CA SER A 129 10.78 -4.47 14.87
C SER A 129 11.35 -5.09 13.58
N PRO A 130 12.54 -5.73 13.64
CA PRO A 130 13.17 -6.40 12.50
C PRO A 130 12.29 -7.60 12.12
N GLU A 131 11.46 -7.41 11.10
CA GLU A 131 10.23 -8.19 10.91
C GLU A 131 9.30 -8.11 12.15
N GLU A 132 8.00 -7.99 11.91
CA GLU A 132 7.06 -8.16 13.02
C GLU A 132 7.11 -9.62 13.46
N ASP A 133 7.87 -9.93 14.50
CA ASP A 133 7.80 -11.19 15.19
C ASP A 133 6.38 -11.33 15.77
N LEU A 134 5.47 -11.92 14.99
CA LEU A 134 4.06 -12.09 15.34
C LEU A 134 3.90 -12.89 16.64
N SER A 135 4.91 -13.65 17.05
CA SER A 135 4.93 -14.34 18.35
C SER A 135 5.08 -13.40 19.56
N LYS A 136 5.52 -12.15 19.34
CA LYS A 136 5.71 -11.12 20.38
C LYS A 136 4.63 -10.02 20.36
N LYS A 137 3.71 -10.05 19.40
CA LYS A 137 2.57 -9.13 19.39
C LYS A 137 1.50 -9.57 20.39
N ARG A 138 0.84 -8.62 21.05
CA ARG A 138 -0.34 -8.91 21.88
C ARG A 138 -1.44 -9.48 20.99
N ALA A 139 -2.19 -10.45 21.51
CA ALA A 139 -3.39 -10.95 20.84
C ALA A 139 -4.31 -9.79 20.46
N PHE A 140 -5.02 -9.91 19.34
CA PHE A 140 -5.98 -8.91 18.92
C PHE A 140 -6.99 -8.64 20.04
N SER A 141 -7.35 -7.37 20.24
CA SER A 141 -8.30 -7.00 21.29
C SER A 141 -9.73 -7.43 20.92
N ASN A 142 -10.51 -7.78 21.95
CA ASN A 142 -11.91 -8.18 21.78
C ASN A 142 -12.80 -7.04 21.22
N GLU A 143 -12.45 -5.79 21.49
CA GLU A 143 -13.23 -4.62 21.05
C GLU A 143 -13.17 -4.41 19.52
N GLY A 144 -12.06 -4.79 18.87
CA GLY A 144 -11.88 -4.65 17.42
C GLY A 144 -12.04 -5.96 16.65
N PHE A 145 -11.20 -6.96 16.93
CA PHE A 145 -11.14 -8.17 16.11
C PHE A 145 -12.30 -9.14 16.42
N ALA A 146 -12.72 -9.24 17.68
CA ALA A 146 -13.80 -10.15 18.04
C ALA A 146 -15.19 -9.64 17.59
N SER A 147 -15.35 -8.34 17.34
CA SER A 147 -16.61 -7.73 16.90
C SER A 147 -16.88 -7.86 15.39
N VAL A 148 -15.91 -8.29 14.59
CA VAL A 148 -16.05 -8.50 13.14
C VAL A 148 -16.57 -9.91 12.86
N LYS A 149 -17.62 -10.03 12.03
CA LYS A 149 -18.11 -11.31 11.52
C LYS A 149 -17.05 -11.94 10.63
N ARG A 150 -16.56 -13.12 10.98
CA ARG A 150 -15.49 -13.82 10.27
C ARG A 150 -16.06 -14.90 9.37
N ALA A 151 -15.53 -15.02 8.15
CA ALA A 151 -15.81 -16.11 7.23
C ALA A 151 -14.52 -16.83 6.86
N TYR A 152 -14.59 -18.15 6.61
CA TYR A 152 -13.45 -18.96 6.20
C TYR A 152 -13.85 -19.87 5.01
N ILE A 153 -12.98 -19.97 4.00
CA ILE A 153 -13.17 -20.86 2.85
C ILE A 153 -12.11 -21.96 2.93
N VAL A 154 -12.55 -23.20 3.15
CA VAL A 154 -11.69 -24.38 3.26
C VAL A 154 -11.36 -24.91 1.86
N CYS A 155 -10.08 -25.13 1.58
CA CYS A 155 -9.60 -25.79 0.37
C CYS A 155 -9.09 -27.19 0.72
N ALA A 156 -9.85 -28.22 0.35
CA ALA A 156 -9.64 -29.60 0.82
C ALA A 156 -8.33 -30.24 0.31
N GLU A 157 -7.81 -29.79 -0.84
CA GLU A 157 -6.59 -30.35 -1.44
C GLU A 157 -5.34 -29.47 -1.22
N ASP A 158 -5.44 -28.48 -0.34
CA ASP A 158 -4.29 -27.65 0.03
C ASP A 158 -3.23 -28.49 0.77
N LYS A 159 -2.01 -28.50 0.22
CA LYS A 159 -0.85 -29.20 0.78
C LYS A 159 0.07 -28.30 1.60
N ALA A 160 -0.04 -26.98 1.45
CA ALA A 160 0.73 -26.01 2.22
C ALA A 160 0.08 -25.76 3.59
N ILE A 161 -1.24 -25.57 3.61
CA ILE A 161 -2.05 -25.45 4.82
C ILE A 161 -3.08 -26.58 4.80
N LYS A 162 -2.71 -27.74 5.36
CA LYS A 162 -3.55 -28.94 5.33
C LYS A 162 -4.96 -28.67 5.87
N GLU A 163 -5.96 -29.31 5.26
CA GLU A 163 -7.37 -29.19 5.64
C GLU A 163 -7.60 -29.34 7.15
N GLU A 164 -6.93 -30.32 7.78
CA GLU A 164 -6.98 -30.56 9.23
C GLU A 164 -6.63 -29.30 10.05
N PHE A 165 -5.60 -28.56 9.63
CA PHE A 165 -5.17 -27.34 10.29
C PHE A 165 -6.09 -26.15 9.98
N GLN A 166 -6.68 -26.09 8.77
CA GLN A 166 -7.72 -25.10 8.46
C GLN A 166 -8.95 -25.30 9.36
N ARG A 167 -9.41 -26.54 9.55
CA ARG A 167 -10.53 -26.88 10.42
C ARG A 167 -10.26 -26.58 11.88
N TRP A 168 -9.07 -26.92 12.37
CA TRP A 168 -8.64 -26.55 13.72
C TRP A 168 -8.72 -25.02 13.95
N GLN A 169 -8.29 -24.20 12.99
CA GLN A 169 -8.39 -22.74 13.12
C GLN A 169 -9.86 -22.26 13.20
N ILE A 170 -10.76 -22.84 12.39
CA ILE A 170 -12.18 -22.49 12.38
C ILE A 170 -12.82 -22.74 13.74
N GLU A 171 -12.54 -23.90 14.34
CA GLU A 171 -13.07 -24.30 15.66
C GLU A 171 -12.57 -23.40 16.78
N ASN A 172 -11.32 -22.94 16.70
CA ASN A 172 -10.67 -22.17 17.77
C ASN A 172 -10.80 -20.65 17.61
N SER A 173 -11.27 -20.14 16.46
CA SER A 173 -11.22 -18.69 16.15
C SER A 173 -12.60 -18.03 15.99
N GLY A 174 -13.70 -18.73 16.31
CA GLY A 174 -15.06 -18.18 16.30
C GLY A 174 -15.52 -17.69 14.93
N VAL A 175 -15.23 -18.44 13.88
CA VAL A 175 -15.66 -18.12 12.51
C VAL A 175 -17.18 -18.30 12.39
N ALA A 176 -17.88 -17.30 11.84
CA ALA A 176 -19.33 -17.30 11.73
C ALA A 176 -19.86 -17.94 10.44
N ILE A 177 -19.07 -17.93 9.37
CA ILE A 177 -19.45 -18.51 8.07
C ILE A 177 -18.32 -19.40 7.56
N VAL A 178 -18.63 -20.64 7.21
CA VAL A 178 -17.66 -21.57 6.61
C VAL A 178 -18.17 -22.02 5.25
N LYS A 179 -17.31 -21.93 4.23
CA LYS A 179 -17.53 -22.51 2.90
C LYS A 179 -16.42 -23.51 2.61
N GLU A 180 -16.67 -24.48 1.76
CA GLU A 180 -15.69 -25.48 1.36
C GLU A 180 -15.65 -25.60 -0.16
N ILE A 181 -14.43 -25.65 -0.69
CA ILE A 181 -14.17 -25.87 -2.11
C ILE A 181 -13.39 -27.18 -2.23
N LYS A 182 -14.07 -28.19 -2.77
CA LYS A 182 -13.45 -29.46 -3.16
C LYS A 182 -12.64 -29.25 -4.44
N ASN A 183 -11.57 -30.02 -4.61
CA ASN A 183 -10.68 -29.96 -5.77
C ASN A 183 -10.06 -28.56 -5.98
N ALA A 184 -9.70 -27.89 -4.89
CA ALA A 184 -8.93 -26.66 -4.91
C ALA A 184 -7.67 -26.83 -4.07
N ASP A 185 -6.55 -26.41 -4.65
CA ASP A 185 -5.25 -26.36 -3.97
C ASP A 185 -5.09 -25.01 -3.25
N HIS A 186 -3.86 -24.74 -2.80
CA HIS A 186 -3.53 -23.50 -2.10
C HIS A 186 -3.83 -22.23 -2.91
N MET A 187 -3.70 -22.30 -4.25
CA MET A 187 -3.93 -21.19 -5.17
C MET A 187 -5.34 -21.27 -5.76
N VAL A 188 -6.35 -21.35 -4.89
CA VAL A 188 -7.78 -21.53 -5.25
C VAL A 188 -8.32 -20.54 -6.29
N MET A 189 -7.77 -19.32 -6.36
CA MET A 189 -8.12 -18.31 -7.36
C MET A 189 -7.69 -18.68 -8.79
N LEU A 190 -6.73 -19.61 -8.92
CA LEU A 190 -6.26 -20.16 -10.19
C LEU A 190 -6.81 -21.57 -10.41
N SER A 191 -6.83 -22.41 -9.37
CA SER A 191 -7.26 -23.80 -9.49
C SER A 191 -8.79 -23.94 -9.63
N ASN A 192 -9.57 -23.07 -8.99
CA ASN A 192 -11.03 -23.09 -9.07
C ASN A 192 -11.69 -21.70 -8.94
N PRO A 193 -11.35 -20.74 -9.83
CA PRO A 193 -11.84 -19.36 -9.76
C PRO A 193 -13.38 -19.21 -9.74
N PRO A 194 -14.16 -19.98 -10.53
CA PRO A 194 -15.62 -19.84 -10.51
C PRO A 194 -16.22 -20.22 -9.16
N LYS A 195 -15.70 -21.28 -8.52
CA LYS A 195 -16.22 -21.73 -7.23
C LYS A 195 -15.82 -20.78 -6.10
N LEU A 196 -14.61 -20.23 -6.17
CA LEU A 196 -14.18 -19.16 -5.25
C LEU A 196 -15.09 -17.94 -5.36
N CYS A 197 -15.37 -17.47 -6.58
CA CYS A 197 -16.26 -16.33 -6.82
C CYS A 197 -17.65 -16.58 -6.23
N GLN A 198 -18.23 -17.76 -6.45
CA GLN A 198 -19.52 -18.11 -5.86
C GLN A 198 -19.48 -18.12 -4.32
N CYS A 199 -18.45 -18.71 -3.72
CA CYS A 199 -18.32 -18.72 -2.26
C CYS A 199 -18.20 -17.31 -1.68
N LEU A 200 -17.48 -16.40 -2.37
CA LEU A 200 -17.40 -15.00 -1.96
C LEU A 200 -18.76 -14.32 -2.04
N LEU A 201 -19.48 -14.44 -3.17
CA LEU A 201 -20.82 -13.85 -3.31
C LEU A 201 -21.79 -14.36 -2.24
N ASP A 202 -21.74 -15.64 -1.89
CA ASP A 202 -22.57 -16.22 -0.83
C ASP A 202 -22.22 -15.70 0.58
N ILE A 203 -21.02 -15.17 0.80
CA ILE A 203 -20.57 -14.66 2.11
C ILE A 203 -20.98 -13.18 2.27
N VAL A 204 -20.97 -12.41 1.18
CA VAL A 204 -21.27 -10.98 1.21
C VAL A 204 -22.79 -10.69 1.18
N ASN A 205 -23.60 -11.62 0.67
CA ASN A 205 -25.06 -11.57 0.72
C ASN A 205 -25.62 -12.13 2.04
#